data_AF-A0A0F9IS65-F1
#
_entry.id   AF-A0A0F9IS65-F1
#
_cell.length_a   1.000
_cell.length_b   1.000
_cell.length_c   1.000
_cell.angle_alpha   90.00
_cell.angle_beta   90.00
_cell.angle_gamma   90.00
#
_symmetry.space_group_name_H-M   'P 1'
#
loop_
_entity.id
_entity.type
_entity.pdbx_description
1 polymer ?
#
loop_
_entity_poly.entity_id
_entity_poly.type
_entity_poly.pdbx_seq_one_letter_code
_entity_poly.pdbx_strand_id
1 'polypeptide(L)'
;MTKTYWEKRRQYILLDFGICRPADKFTPEVTATGSIRTRAPELFTEDKYEYPYKVDVWALGATVFNALIGRFPLFKADDDVPRISSPEKRKEFEDILTKRVTDEWEKLVDLSEVDEPIRSLLEKALEKNPERRCTAKELAEEAEKVLSAFLRKHTPNSRFSPEEEILQLQKYLPEKEILNLMPMSQKEFLKERLIKLRESAGISAESVRQTDELMIQIE
;
A
#
# COMPACT_ATOMS: atom_id res chain seq x y z
N MET A 1 21.32 -20.81 -27.55
CA MET A 1 21.11 -20.81 -26.08
C MET A 1 21.01 -19.35 -25.63
N THR A 2 19.84 -18.75 -25.79
CA THR A 2 19.62 -17.32 -25.53
C THR A 2 18.88 -17.23 -24.21
N LYS A 3 19.61 -16.99 -23.11
CA LYS A 3 19.03 -16.72 -21.79
C LYS A 3 18.26 -15.40 -21.88
N THR A 4 16.94 -15.49 -21.85
CA THR A 4 16.00 -14.37 -21.87
C THR A 4 16.19 -13.51 -20.62
N TYR A 5 16.42 -12.22 -20.85
CA TYR A 5 16.87 -11.22 -19.88
C TYR A 5 15.70 -10.49 -19.16
N TRP A 6 14.54 -11.12 -18.98
CA TRP A 6 13.30 -10.40 -18.62
C TRP A 6 12.46 -10.94 -17.47
N GLU A 7 13.01 -11.78 -16.59
CA GLU A 7 12.44 -11.94 -15.24
C GLU A 7 13.01 -10.86 -14.29
N LYS A 8 12.70 -9.58 -14.57
CA LYS A 8 12.95 -8.51 -13.59
C LYS A 8 12.01 -8.75 -12.41
N ARG A 9 12.52 -9.40 -11.36
CA ARG A 9 11.90 -9.46 -10.04
C ARG A 9 11.52 -8.03 -9.65
N ARG A 10 10.24 -7.76 -9.38
CA ARG A 10 9.79 -6.47 -8.79
C ARG A 10 10.31 -6.41 -7.35
N GLN A 11 11.59 -6.12 -7.18
CA GLN A 11 12.19 -5.80 -5.89
C GLN A 11 12.01 -4.30 -5.65
N TYR A 12 11.27 -3.96 -4.61
CA TYR A 12 11.22 -2.60 -4.11
C TYR A 12 12.43 -2.38 -3.21
N ILE A 13 13.15 -1.29 -3.45
CA ILE A 13 14.35 -0.91 -2.70
C ILE A 13 14.02 0.42 -2.03
N LEU A 14 14.18 0.49 -0.71
CA LEU A 14 14.14 1.77 0.01
C LEU A 14 15.40 2.57 -0.35
N LEU A 15 15.19 3.83 -0.70
CA LEU A 15 16.23 4.76 -1.15
C LEU A 15 16.14 6.07 -0.37
N ASP A 16 17.13 6.92 -0.55
CA ASP A 16 17.20 8.28 -0.01
C ASP A 16 17.22 8.36 1.53
N PHE A 17 18.31 7.85 2.11
CA PHE A 17 18.58 7.91 3.54
C PHE A 17 19.17 9.27 4.00
N GLY A 18 19.08 10.33 3.18
CA GLY A 18 19.75 11.62 3.43
C GLY A 18 19.27 12.34 4.70
N ILE A 19 18.07 12.00 5.18
CA ILE A 19 17.48 12.55 6.42
C ILE A 19 17.35 11.50 7.53
N CYS A 20 17.80 10.26 7.28
CA CYS A 20 17.73 9.19 8.28
C CYS A 20 18.70 9.45 9.42
N ARG A 21 18.31 9.03 10.62
CA ARG A 21 19.15 9.11 11.80
C ARG A 21 19.26 7.73 12.46
N PRO A 22 20.41 7.40 13.05
CA PRO A 22 20.52 6.26 13.94
C PRO A 22 19.50 6.35 15.08
N ALA A 23 18.98 5.19 15.48
CA ALA A 23 18.06 4.99 16.59
C ALA A 23 18.43 5.78 17.86
N ASP A 24 19.70 5.70 18.24
CA ASP A 24 20.31 6.32 19.42
C ASP A 24 20.42 7.85 19.32
N LYS A 25 20.18 8.43 18.14
CA LYS A 25 20.26 9.88 17.87
C LYS A 25 18.89 10.55 17.71
N PHE A 26 17.81 9.80 17.83
CA PHE A 26 16.47 10.39 17.95
C PHE A 26 16.25 10.82 19.40
N THR A 27 16.51 12.09 19.67
CA THR A 27 15.97 12.73 20.88
C THR A 27 14.56 13.26 20.59
N PRO A 28 13.68 13.35 21.59
CA PRO A 28 12.34 13.92 21.41
C PRO A 28 12.35 15.35 20.84
N GLU A 29 13.46 16.07 20.98
CA GLU A 29 13.66 17.48 20.59
C GLU A 29 14.21 17.64 19.16
N VAL A 30 14.37 16.55 18.41
CA VAL A 30 14.81 16.62 17.01
C VAL A 30 13.72 17.27 16.16
N THR A 31 14.08 18.33 15.44
CA THR A 31 13.18 18.99 14.47
C THR A 31 12.57 17.97 13.50
N ALA A 32 11.24 18.02 13.34
CA ALA A 32 10.52 17.16 12.41
C ALA A 32 11.05 17.29 10.97
N THR A 33 11.75 16.27 10.49
CA THR A 33 12.25 16.18 9.10
C THR A 33 11.29 15.40 8.21
N GLY A 34 11.49 15.48 6.90
CA GLY A 34 10.69 14.75 5.91
C GLY A 34 9.66 15.58 5.15
N SER A 35 8.93 14.90 4.26
CA SER A 35 7.87 15.48 3.45
C SER A 35 6.60 15.67 4.28
N ILE A 36 6.00 16.87 4.25
CA ILE A 36 4.73 17.16 4.95
C ILE A 36 3.59 16.22 4.53
N ARG A 37 3.66 15.66 3.32
CA ARG A 37 2.65 14.76 2.77
C ARG A 37 2.54 13.42 3.50
N THR A 38 3.66 12.91 3.99
CA THR A 38 3.78 11.61 4.66
C THR A 38 4.18 11.75 6.12
N ARG A 39 4.18 12.98 6.66
CA ARG A 39 4.53 13.25 8.05
C ARG A 39 3.41 12.74 8.97
N ALA A 40 3.80 12.12 10.08
CA ALA A 40 2.90 11.56 11.07
C ALA A 40 2.19 12.66 11.89
N PRO A 41 0.93 12.43 12.34
CA PRO A 41 0.12 13.45 13.01
C PRO A 41 0.76 14.01 14.29
N GLU A 42 1.42 13.16 15.08
CA GLU A 42 2.09 13.53 16.32
C GLU A 42 3.20 14.59 16.12
N LEU A 43 3.82 14.60 14.92
CA LEU A 43 4.85 15.57 14.56
C LEU A 43 4.28 16.96 14.22
N PHE A 44 2.95 17.09 14.11
CA PHE A 44 2.27 18.38 13.94
C PHE A 44 1.70 18.92 15.26
N THR A 45 1.32 18.03 16.19
CA THR A 45 0.65 18.40 17.45
C THR A 45 1.63 18.55 18.61
N GLU A 46 2.62 17.67 18.69
CA GLU A 46 3.53 17.59 19.83
C GLU A 46 4.97 17.95 19.48
N ASP A 47 5.30 17.99 18.18
CA ASP A 47 6.64 18.21 17.63
C ASP A 47 7.70 17.32 18.30
N LYS A 48 7.31 16.07 18.63
CA LYS A 48 8.15 15.11 19.35
C LYS A 48 8.17 13.76 18.69
N TYR A 49 9.36 13.19 18.60
CA TYR A 49 9.58 11.81 18.23
C TYR A 49 9.54 10.90 19.47
N GLU A 50 8.34 10.64 20.00
CA GLU A 50 8.19 9.68 21.11
C GLU A 50 8.37 8.22 20.63
N TYR A 51 7.89 7.91 19.42
CA TYR A 51 8.02 6.61 18.76
C TYR A 51 8.59 6.75 17.35
N PRO A 52 9.89 7.06 17.18
CA PRO A 52 10.47 7.43 15.88
C PRO A 52 10.25 6.37 14.80
N TYR A 53 10.33 5.07 15.11
CA TYR A 53 10.12 4.02 14.09
C TYR A 53 8.67 3.91 13.61
N LYS A 54 7.69 4.35 14.41
CA LYS A 54 6.27 4.31 14.06
C LYS A 54 5.86 5.46 13.16
N VAL A 55 6.70 6.49 13.01
CA VAL A 55 6.48 7.55 12.00
C VAL A 55 6.71 7.01 10.59
N ASP A 56 7.62 6.04 10.42
CA ASP A 56 7.86 5.38 9.13
C ASP A 56 6.70 4.47 8.74
N VAL A 57 6.07 3.82 9.73
CA VAL A 57 4.84 3.02 9.53
C VAL A 57 3.70 3.90 9.03
N TRP A 58 3.53 5.09 9.64
CA TRP A 58 2.58 6.09 9.15
C TRP A 58 2.91 6.51 7.72
N ALA A 59 4.17 6.85 7.44
CA ALA A 59 4.59 7.30 6.12
C ALA A 59 4.29 6.25 5.04
N LEU A 60 4.51 4.96 5.34
CA LEU A 60 4.13 3.85 4.48
C LEU A 60 2.61 3.79 4.27
N GLY A 61 1.82 3.84 5.35
CA GLY A 61 0.36 3.86 5.29
C GLY A 61 -0.18 5.02 4.45
N ALA A 62 0.36 6.23 4.65
CA ALA A 62 -0.01 7.43 3.90
C ALA A 62 0.34 7.32 2.40
N THR A 63 1.46 6.65 2.09
CA THR A 63 1.88 6.38 0.72
C THR A 63 0.92 5.41 0.02
N VAL A 64 0.54 4.31 0.70
CA VAL A 64 -0.43 3.33 0.16
C VAL A 64 -1.81 3.95 0.04
N PHE A 65 -2.28 4.69 1.05
CA PHE A 65 -3.53 5.44 1.00
C PHE A 65 -3.57 6.38 -0.20
N ASN A 66 -2.50 7.15 -0.45
CA ASN A 66 -2.42 8.02 -1.62
C ASN A 66 -2.44 7.25 -2.94
N ALA A 67 -1.85 6.06 -3.00
CA ALA A 67 -1.90 5.23 -4.20
C ALA A 67 -3.33 4.71 -4.50
N LEU A 68 -4.17 4.55 -3.49
CA LEU A 68 -5.54 4.03 -3.63
C LEU A 68 -6.58 5.15 -3.79
N ILE A 69 -6.47 6.21 -2.99
CA ILE A 69 -7.47 7.29 -2.90
C ILE A 69 -7.07 8.52 -3.74
N GLY A 70 -5.81 8.63 -4.15
CA GLY A 70 -5.32 9.74 -4.97
C GLY A 70 -5.01 11.04 -4.20
N ARG A 71 -5.08 11.02 -2.86
CA ARG A 71 -4.66 12.12 -1.98
C ARG A 71 -3.96 11.58 -0.73
N PHE A 72 -3.24 12.44 -0.01
CA PHE A 72 -2.66 12.07 1.29
C PHE A 72 -3.70 12.17 2.42
N PRO A 73 -3.58 11.37 3.50
CA PRO A 73 -4.61 11.30 4.54
C PRO A 73 -4.97 12.67 5.14
N LEU A 74 -3.98 13.49 5.52
CA LEU A 74 -4.20 14.79 6.17
C LEU A 74 -4.51 15.93 5.18
N PHE A 75 -4.57 15.62 3.89
CA PHE A 75 -4.73 16.59 2.81
C PHE A 75 -6.12 16.46 2.19
N LYS A 76 -6.68 17.61 1.83
CA LYS A 76 -7.85 17.72 0.96
C LYS A 76 -7.38 17.69 -0.50
N ALA A 77 -8.26 17.25 -1.40
CA ALA A 77 -7.92 17.08 -2.82
C ALA A 77 -7.51 18.40 -3.50
N ASP A 78 -8.00 19.53 -2.99
CA ASP A 78 -7.81 20.89 -3.49
C ASP A 78 -6.69 21.67 -2.78
N ASP A 79 -5.94 21.04 -1.86
CA ASP A 79 -4.85 21.71 -1.15
C ASP A 79 -3.71 22.13 -2.10
N ASP A 80 -3.39 23.42 -2.10
CA ASP A 80 -2.16 23.93 -2.71
C ASP A 80 -0.97 23.73 -1.77
N VAL A 81 -0.20 22.67 -2.02
CA VAL A 81 0.91 22.28 -1.15
C VAL A 81 2.11 23.19 -1.39
N PRO A 82 2.56 23.95 -0.37
CA PRO A 82 3.62 24.93 -0.54
C PRO A 82 4.97 24.29 -0.90
N ARG A 83 5.74 24.99 -1.72
CA ARG A 83 7.10 24.57 -2.10
C ARG A 83 8.05 24.65 -0.90
N ILE A 84 9.06 23.78 -0.89
CA ILE A 84 10.13 23.77 0.14
C ILE A 84 10.84 25.13 0.22
N SER A 85 10.94 25.86 -0.89
CA SER A 85 11.57 27.18 -0.98
C SER A 85 10.77 28.32 -0.35
N SER A 86 9.61 28.05 0.27
CA SER A 86 8.75 29.07 0.88
C SER A 86 8.42 28.70 2.34
N PRO A 87 9.34 28.96 3.29
CA PRO A 87 9.21 28.56 4.68
C PRO A 87 7.97 29.11 5.39
N GLU A 88 7.60 30.36 5.11
CA GLU A 88 6.48 31.05 5.76
C GLU A 88 5.14 30.39 5.39
N LYS A 89 4.91 30.20 4.08
CA LYS A 89 3.73 29.49 3.57
C LYS A 89 3.67 28.05 4.05
N ARG A 90 4.83 27.41 4.19
CA ARG A 90 4.91 26.05 4.72
C ARG A 90 4.46 26.01 6.18
N LYS A 91 4.90 26.94 7.01
CA LYS A 91 4.48 27.04 8.40
C LYS A 91 2.97 27.29 8.52
N GLU A 92 2.42 28.21 7.74
CA GLU A 92 0.98 28.47 7.69
C GLU A 92 0.19 27.20 7.31
N PHE A 93 0.69 26.44 6.35
CA PHE A 93 0.07 25.18 5.95
C PHE A 93 0.21 24.09 7.01
N GLU A 94 1.35 24.01 7.70
CA GLU A 94 1.54 23.11 8.85
C GLU A 94 0.55 23.43 9.98
N ASP A 95 0.30 24.72 10.27
CA ASP A 95 -0.72 25.13 11.26
C ASP A 95 -2.15 24.69 10.86
N ILE A 96 -2.45 24.69 9.56
CA ILE A 96 -3.72 24.16 9.03
C ILE A 96 -3.80 22.65 9.25
N LEU A 97 -2.72 21.91 8.97
CA LEU A 97 -2.65 20.48 9.20
C LEU A 97 -2.80 20.13 10.68
N THR A 98 -2.19 20.88 11.60
CA THR A 98 -2.34 20.69 13.05
C THR A 98 -3.80 20.82 13.50
N LYS A 99 -4.52 21.83 13.00
CA LYS A 99 -5.96 21.99 13.29
C LYS A 99 -6.77 20.82 12.76
N ARG A 100 -6.51 20.40 11.52
CA ARG A 100 -7.17 19.26 10.88
C ARG A 100 -6.98 17.95 11.63
N VAL A 101 -5.77 17.67 12.11
CA VAL A 101 -5.48 16.49 12.93
C VAL A 101 -6.36 16.48 14.18
N THR A 102 -6.61 17.65 14.78
CA THR A 102 -7.43 17.79 15.98
C THR A 102 -8.93 17.71 15.68
N ASP A 103 -9.41 18.43 14.66
CA ASP A 103 -10.83 18.73 14.48
C ASP A 103 -11.52 17.92 13.36
N GLU A 104 -10.76 17.39 12.40
CA GLU A 104 -11.28 16.80 11.15
C GLU A 104 -10.78 15.36 10.88
N TRP A 105 -10.23 14.68 11.89
CA TRP A 105 -9.57 13.37 11.72
C TRP A 105 -10.41 12.35 10.96
N GLU A 106 -11.63 12.09 11.43
CA GLU A 106 -12.53 11.04 10.88
C GLU A 106 -12.94 11.31 9.43
N LYS A 107 -12.93 12.58 9.01
CA LYS A 107 -13.25 12.97 7.63
C LYS A 107 -12.05 12.82 6.69
N LEU A 108 -10.85 13.02 7.24
CA LEU A 108 -9.61 13.06 6.47
C LEU A 108 -9.03 11.67 6.26
N VAL A 109 -9.04 10.85 7.32
CA VAL A 109 -8.59 9.46 7.32
C VAL A 109 -9.81 8.53 7.24
N ASP A 110 -10.62 8.71 6.21
CA ASP A 110 -11.74 7.83 5.91
C ASP A 110 -11.25 6.65 5.05
N LEU A 111 -11.41 5.43 5.57
CA LEU A 111 -11.03 4.18 4.92
C LEU A 111 -12.24 3.38 4.41
N SER A 112 -13.45 3.97 4.46
CA SER A 112 -14.68 3.32 4.01
C SER A 112 -14.67 2.95 2.52
N GLU A 113 -13.93 3.71 1.70
CA GLU A 113 -13.73 3.47 0.26
C GLU A 113 -12.63 2.44 -0.05
N VAL A 114 -11.82 2.05 0.94
CA VAL A 114 -10.75 1.06 0.75
C VAL A 114 -11.29 -0.34 0.98
N ASP A 115 -11.14 -1.28 0.06
CA ASP A 115 -11.60 -2.65 0.28
C ASP A 115 -10.67 -3.49 1.19
N GLU A 116 -11.25 -4.53 1.80
CA GLU A 116 -10.45 -5.59 2.45
C GLU A 116 -9.69 -6.40 1.40
N PRO A 117 -8.48 -6.93 1.71
CA PRO A 117 -7.80 -6.93 3.02
C PRO A 117 -6.96 -5.67 3.32
N ILE A 118 -6.90 -4.69 2.41
CA ILE A 118 -5.98 -3.54 2.55
C ILE A 118 -6.47 -2.56 3.61
N ARG A 119 -7.80 -2.40 3.76
CA ARG A 119 -8.42 -1.58 4.81
C ARG A 119 -7.85 -1.90 6.19
N SER A 120 -7.89 -3.18 6.61
CA SER A 120 -7.40 -3.59 7.93
C SER A 120 -5.91 -3.30 8.17
N LEU A 121 -5.08 -3.31 7.13
CA LEU A 121 -3.66 -2.92 7.21
C LEU A 121 -3.51 -1.41 7.36
N LEU A 122 -4.27 -0.64 6.59
CA LEU A 122 -4.24 0.83 6.67
C LEU A 122 -4.76 1.33 8.01
N GLU A 123 -5.79 0.71 8.59
CA GLU A 123 -6.29 1.07 9.93
C GLU A 123 -5.19 0.96 10.99
N LYS A 124 -4.38 -0.11 10.94
CA LYS A 124 -3.26 -0.31 11.89
C LYS A 124 -2.10 0.64 11.65
N ALA A 125 -1.85 1.02 10.40
CA ALA A 125 -0.73 1.88 9.99
C ALA A 125 -1.05 3.38 10.17
N LEU A 126 -2.30 3.78 9.92
CA LEU A 126 -2.83 5.14 10.00
C LEU A 126 -3.56 5.40 11.33
N GLU A 127 -3.17 4.71 12.39
CA GLU A 127 -3.63 5.00 13.74
C GLU A 127 -3.04 6.35 14.22
N LYS A 128 -3.91 7.22 14.74
CA LYS A 128 -3.57 8.57 15.20
C LYS A 128 -2.60 8.52 16.37
N ASN A 129 -2.89 7.67 17.36
CA ASN A 129 -2.05 7.56 18.54
C ASN A 129 -0.83 6.66 18.24
N PRO A 130 0.41 7.19 18.28
CA PRO A 130 1.60 6.39 17.98
C PRO A 130 1.79 5.21 18.94
N GLU A 131 1.33 5.27 20.19
CA GLU A 131 1.38 4.12 21.11
C GLU A 131 0.57 2.93 20.57
N ARG A 132 -0.61 3.20 20.01
CA ARG A 132 -1.55 2.20 19.48
C ARG A 132 -1.22 1.77 18.05
N ARG A 133 -0.51 2.61 17.30
CA ARG A 133 -0.08 2.32 15.93
C ARG A 133 0.81 1.08 15.92
N CYS A 134 0.60 0.17 14.98
CA CYS A 134 1.42 -1.03 14.86
C CYS A 134 2.88 -0.70 14.53
N THR A 135 3.78 -1.65 14.83
CA THR A 135 5.17 -1.61 14.38
C THR A 135 5.30 -2.13 12.95
N ALA A 136 6.41 -1.81 12.28
CA ALA A 136 6.69 -2.33 10.94
C ALA A 136 6.71 -3.87 10.90
N LYS A 137 7.17 -4.51 11.99
CA LYS A 137 7.17 -5.98 12.12
C LYS A 137 5.75 -6.53 12.19
N GLU A 138 4.92 -5.99 13.07
CA GLU A 138 3.52 -6.44 13.23
C GLU A 138 2.72 -6.19 11.94
N LEU A 139 2.94 -5.04 11.28
CA LEU A 139 2.31 -4.73 10.00
C LEU A 139 2.74 -5.72 8.91
N ALA A 140 4.03 -6.07 8.84
CA ALA A 140 4.52 -7.05 7.90
C ALA A 140 3.95 -8.45 8.18
N GLU A 141 3.91 -8.89 9.43
CA GLU A 141 3.32 -10.17 9.82
C GLU A 141 1.83 -10.23 9.50
N GLU A 142 1.10 -9.13 9.70
CA GLU A 142 -0.30 -9.06 9.32
C GLU A 142 -0.49 -9.06 7.81
N ALA A 143 0.28 -8.23 7.09
CA ALA A 143 0.26 -8.19 5.64
C ALA A 143 0.55 -9.57 5.06
N GLU A 144 1.52 -10.30 5.60
CA GLU A 144 1.81 -11.67 5.20
C GLU A 144 0.63 -12.62 5.40
N LYS A 145 -0.17 -12.45 6.45
CA LYS A 145 -1.37 -13.26 6.70
C LYS A 145 -2.50 -12.88 5.75
N VAL A 146 -2.91 -11.61 5.76
CA VAL A 146 -4.12 -11.14 5.06
C VAL A 146 -3.89 -10.99 3.56
N LEU A 147 -2.67 -10.65 3.18
CA LEU A 147 -2.27 -10.62 1.79
C LEU A 147 -1.60 -11.91 1.35
N SER A 148 -1.55 -12.99 2.13
CA SER A 148 -0.97 -14.27 1.68
C SER A 148 -1.50 -14.73 0.32
N ALA A 149 -2.78 -14.43 0.02
CA ALA A 149 -3.42 -14.67 -1.27
C ALA A 149 -2.82 -13.86 -2.44
N PHE A 150 -2.27 -12.67 -2.15
CA PHE A 150 -1.77 -11.70 -3.14
C PHE A 150 -0.23 -11.60 -3.13
N LEU A 151 0.38 -11.76 -1.96
CA LEU A 151 1.80 -11.88 -1.69
C LEU A 151 2.19 -13.33 -1.96
N ARG A 152 2.55 -13.61 -3.20
CA ARG A 152 3.51 -14.69 -3.44
C ARG A 152 4.79 -14.37 -2.65
N LYS A 153 4.88 -14.84 -1.41
CA LYS A 153 6.16 -15.26 -0.89
C LYS A 153 6.62 -16.36 -1.84
N HIS A 154 7.70 -16.09 -2.57
CA HIS A 154 8.47 -17.10 -3.28
C HIS A 154 9.12 -18.05 -2.25
N THR A 155 8.31 -18.70 -1.42
CA THR A 155 8.67 -19.87 -0.63
C THR A 155 8.42 -21.09 -1.50
N PRO A 156 9.38 -22.00 -1.68
CA PRO A 156 9.25 -23.16 -2.58
C PRO A 156 8.01 -24.05 -2.34
N ASN A 157 7.41 -24.00 -1.15
CA ASN A 157 6.48 -25.02 -0.65
C ASN A 157 5.08 -24.56 -0.21
N SER A 158 4.67 -23.29 -0.39
CA SER A 158 3.27 -22.91 -0.20
C SER A 158 2.68 -22.48 -1.54
N ARG A 159 2.10 -23.45 -2.25
CA ARG A 159 1.34 -23.21 -3.47
C ARG A 159 -0.12 -23.21 -3.05
N PHE A 160 -0.87 -22.15 -3.37
CA PHE A 160 -2.29 -22.33 -3.61
C PHE A 160 -2.44 -23.49 -4.58
N SER A 161 -3.41 -24.36 -4.34
CA SER A 161 -3.78 -25.29 -5.39
C SER A 161 -4.19 -24.46 -6.63
N PRO A 162 -3.97 -24.96 -7.85
CA PRO A 162 -4.45 -24.27 -9.05
C PRO A 162 -5.92 -23.86 -8.96
N GLU A 163 -6.73 -24.62 -8.23
CA GLU A 163 -8.16 -24.36 -8.01
C GLU A 163 -8.41 -23.16 -7.08
N GLU A 164 -7.66 -23.04 -5.99
CA GLU A 164 -7.76 -21.91 -5.07
C GLU A 164 -7.37 -20.59 -5.76
N GLU A 165 -6.33 -20.62 -6.62
CA GLU A 165 -5.92 -19.45 -7.38
C GLU A 165 -6.99 -19.01 -8.38
N ILE A 166 -7.69 -19.96 -9.02
CA ILE A 166 -8.80 -19.67 -9.93
C ILE A 166 -9.99 -19.08 -9.19
N LEU A 167 -10.34 -19.62 -8.02
CA LEU A 167 -11.42 -19.10 -7.19
C LEU A 167 -11.15 -17.65 -6.75
N GLN A 168 -9.91 -17.33 -6.42
CA GLN A 168 -9.51 -15.96 -6.06
C GLN A 168 -9.60 -15.02 -7.26
N LEU A 169 -9.11 -15.45 -8.43
CA LEU A 169 -9.23 -14.66 -9.65
C LEU A 169 -10.70 -14.41 -9.98
N GLN A 170 -11.57 -15.42 -9.85
CA GLN A 170 -13.00 -15.23 -10.07
C GLN A 170 -13.63 -14.24 -9.08
N LYS A 171 -13.20 -14.25 -7.82
CA LYS A 171 -13.77 -13.40 -6.78
C LYS A 171 -13.33 -11.93 -6.86
N TYR A 172 -12.09 -11.66 -7.27
CA TYR A 172 -11.48 -10.33 -7.17
C TYR A 172 -11.10 -9.71 -8.53
N LEU A 173 -11.30 -10.42 -9.64
CA LEU A 173 -11.08 -9.82 -10.95
C LEU A 173 -12.14 -8.73 -11.19
N PRO A 174 -11.74 -7.49 -11.53
CA PRO A 174 -12.68 -6.40 -11.79
C PRO A 174 -13.65 -6.71 -12.94
N GLU A 175 -14.76 -6.00 -12.98
CA GLU A 175 -15.72 -6.07 -14.08
C GLU A 175 -15.06 -5.70 -15.43
N LYS A 176 -15.67 -6.14 -16.54
CA LYS A 176 -15.09 -6.06 -17.88
C LYS A 176 -14.73 -4.61 -18.28
N GLU A 177 -15.55 -3.65 -17.85
CA GLU A 177 -15.39 -2.22 -18.08
C GLU A 177 -14.08 -1.70 -17.46
N ILE A 178 -13.74 -2.15 -16.25
CA ILE A 178 -12.51 -1.78 -15.55
C ILE A 178 -11.32 -2.52 -16.17
N LEU A 179 -11.51 -3.79 -16.52
CA LEU A 179 -10.47 -4.55 -17.23
C LEU A 179 -10.09 -3.91 -18.55
N ASN A 180 -11.00 -3.24 -19.25
CA ASN A 180 -10.67 -2.50 -20.48
C ASN A 180 -9.69 -1.34 -20.28
N LEU A 181 -9.61 -0.80 -19.06
CA LEU A 181 -8.66 0.24 -18.68
C LEU A 181 -7.30 -0.35 -18.27
N MET A 182 -7.21 -1.67 -18.06
CA MET A 182 -5.98 -2.35 -17.69
C MET A 182 -4.94 -2.25 -18.82
N PRO A 183 -3.67 -1.89 -18.52
CA PRO A 183 -2.60 -1.89 -19.51
C PRO A 183 -2.45 -3.25 -20.20
N MET A 184 -2.21 -3.24 -21.51
CA MET A 184 -2.09 -4.47 -22.32
C MET A 184 -1.10 -5.48 -21.76
N SER A 185 0.05 -5.02 -21.24
CA SER A 185 1.05 -5.90 -20.63
C SER A 185 0.56 -6.63 -19.38
N GLN A 186 -0.37 -6.03 -18.62
CA GLN A 186 -0.98 -6.67 -17.45
C GLN A 186 -2.06 -7.66 -17.88
N LYS A 187 -2.85 -7.33 -18.91
CA LYS A 187 -3.81 -8.26 -19.52
C LYS A 187 -3.10 -9.50 -20.07
N GLU A 188 -2.00 -9.32 -20.80
CA GLU A 188 -1.19 -10.42 -21.34
C GLU A 188 -0.62 -11.31 -20.23
N PHE A 189 -0.08 -10.71 -19.17
CA PHE A 189 0.40 -11.47 -18.01
C PHE A 189 -0.71 -12.30 -17.36
N LEU A 190 -1.90 -11.72 -17.20
CA LEU A 190 -3.04 -12.42 -16.61
C LEU A 190 -3.52 -13.58 -17.49
N LYS A 191 -3.56 -13.38 -18.81
CA LYS A 191 -3.86 -14.44 -19.79
C LYS A 191 -2.85 -15.58 -19.72
N GLU A 192 -1.55 -15.28 -19.75
CA GLU A 192 -0.51 -16.29 -19.61
C GLU A 192 -0.62 -17.06 -18.29
N ARG A 193 -1.07 -16.40 -17.21
CA ARG A 193 -1.28 -17.05 -15.92
C ARG A 193 -2.49 -17.98 -15.93
N LEU A 194 -3.62 -17.56 -16.49
CA LEU A 194 -4.82 -18.39 -16.62
C LEU A 194 -4.55 -19.64 -17.47
N ILE A 195 -3.78 -19.51 -18.56
CA ILE A 195 -3.34 -20.66 -19.37
C ILE A 195 -2.54 -21.65 -18.52
N LYS A 196 -1.56 -21.17 -17.75
CA LYS A 196 -0.76 -22.03 -16.85
C LYS A 196 -1.60 -22.70 -15.77
N LEU A 197 -2.63 -22.03 -15.24
CA LEU A 197 -3.53 -22.59 -14.25
C LEU A 197 -4.41 -23.68 -14.85
N ARG A 198 -4.96 -23.44 -16.04
CA ARG A 198 -5.75 -24.40 -16.81
C ARG A 198 -4.97 -25.69 -17.13
N GLU A 199 -3.68 -25.58 -17.41
CA GLU A 199 -2.80 -26.71 -17.73
C GLU A 199 -2.20 -27.40 -16.49
N SER A 200 -2.50 -26.92 -15.28
CA SER A 200 -1.92 -27.47 -14.06
C SER A 200 -2.51 -28.84 -13.71
N ALA A 201 -1.65 -29.78 -13.31
CA ALA A 201 -2.07 -31.12 -12.93
C ALA A 201 -2.95 -31.09 -11.66
N GLY A 202 -4.11 -31.78 -11.72
CA GLY A 202 -5.03 -31.91 -10.58
C GLY A 202 -6.17 -30.87 -10.55
N ILE A 203 -6.41 -30.15 -11.64
CA ILE A 203 -7.51 -29.18 -11.75
C ILE A 203 -8.86 -29.86 -12.08
N SER A 204 -9.93 -29.48 -11.38
CA SER A 204 -11.29 -29.95 -11.65
C SER A 204 -11.86 -29.38 -12.96
N ALA A 205 -12.85 -30.09 -13.51
CA ALA A 205 -13.60 -29.62 -14.69
C ALA A 205 -14.42 -28.34 -14.43
N GLU A 206 -14.66 -27.99 -13.17
CA GLU A 206 -15.28 -26.72 -12.78
C GLU A 206 -14.27 -25.57 -12.86
N SER A 207 -13.07 -25.76 -12.29
CA SER A 207 -12.00 -24.76 -12.36
C SER A 207 -11.49 -24.50 -13.78
N VAL A 208 -11.52 -25.50 -14.67
CA VAL A 208 -11.26 -25.30 -16.11
C VAL A 208 -12.29 -24.38 -16.74
N ARG A 209 -13.58 -24.55 -16.42
CA ARG A 209 -14.65 -23.67 -16.91
C ARG A 209 -14.51 -22.25 -16.39
N GLN A 210 -14.18 -22.09 -15.11
CA GLN A 210 -13.91 -20.79 -14.48
C GLN A 210 -12.71 -20.08 -15.13
N THR A 211 -11.65 -20.81 -15.47
CA THR A 211 -10.50 -20.22 -16.20
C THR A 211 -10.90 -19.77 -17.60
N ASP A 212 -11.71 -20.55 -18.32
CA ASP A 212 -12.19 -20.18 -19.65
C ASP A 212 -13.11 -18.94 -19.60
N GLU A 213 -14.00 -18.84 -18.61
CA GLU A 213 -14.84 -17.65 -18.37
C GLU A 213 -14.00 -16.40 -18.10
N LEU A 214 -12.99 -16.52 -17.24
CA LEU A 214 -12.07 -15.40 -16.93
C LEU A 214 -11.27 -14.98 -18.17
N MET A 215 -10.86 -15.92 -19.02
CA MET A 215 -10.15 -15.58 -20.26
C MET A 215 -11.04 -14.75 -21.21
N ILE A 216 -12.33 -15.08 -21.32
CA ILE A 216 -13.30 -14.32 -22.13
C ILE A 216 -13.54 -12.92 -21.54
N GLN A 217 -13.53 -12.80 -20.21
CA GLN A 217 -13.71 -11.51 -19.54
C GLN A 217 -12.54 -10.55 -19.79
N ILE A 218 -11.33 -11.06 -20.02
CA ILE A 218 -10.11 -10.27 -20.25
C ILE A 218 -9.91 -9.90 -21.73
N GLU A 219 -10.63 -10.55 -22.67
CA GLU A 219 -10.73 -10.17 -24.09
C GLU A 219 -11.51 -8.87 -24.31
#